data_AF-A0ABD3BVV9-F1
#
_entry.id   AF-A0ABD3BVV9-F1
#
_cell.length_a   1.000
_cell.length_b   1.000
_cell.length_c   1.000
_cell.angle_alpha   90.00
_cell.angle_beta   90.00
_cell.angle_gamma   90.00
#
_symmetry.space_group_name_H-M   'P 1'
#
loop_
_entity.id
_entity.type
_entity.pdbx_description
1 polymer ?
#
loop_
_entity_poly.entity_id
_entity_poly.type
_entity_poly.pdbx_seq_one_letter_code
_entity_poly.pdbx_strand_id
1 'polypeptide(L)'
;MPPRNNRRQGTRRQRGDISQQHGVPFPVFNEEEVAIFKSLETRHVTMPKWFDLNLHEQDARLNRRYGSVIAGYIAGFSAEVLARNKSPGFREIMLEFITTFKEGVTGNLTYRLKGVEYELKENEVTRLFGIDGHGRVGEYDEDYDLGNFWNYLTGGNPGSFERLKASRIHDDEIYVAYKFLAHVILNKDEASIISKPELYALWCMMNGKTVRLIPLISASLIYIIKSRTKKSPAYLAFGGLITMIARFHDIDLDDDHADYPSEEFEVTGRKVGNEWRIIPQNREEELPDSGNEDDEVEDEDAFDDGARPRRRVANAPAYMEVDGRELDEDGEDDADYEEEEEADYEEPNGWRAVEARINQRYDAWSNENRVFQEEARSRHEEFIRRDNEAQNRHAEYIVGMMTPGFGKRCIFVATRN
;
A
#
# COMPACT_ATOMS: atom_id res chain seq x y z
N MET A 1 -54.33 9.21 0.50
CA MET A 1 -53.98 8.00 1.27
C MET A 1 -52.53 7.64 0.94
N PRO A 2 -51.60 7.62 1.89
CA PRO A 2 -50.25 7.08 1.66
C PRO A 2 -50.20 5.58 1.99
N PRO A 3 -49.27 4.80 1.41
CA PRO A 3 -49.18 3.37 1.66
C PRO A 3 -48.56 3.12 3.04
N ARG A 4 -49.22 2.24 3.82
CA ARG A 4 -48.72 1.69 5.07
C ARG A 4 -47.52 0.78 4.79
N ASN A 5 -46.33 1.23 5.15
CA ASN A 5 -45.15 0.39 5.22
C ASN A 5 -45.25 -0.54 6.45
N ASN A 6 -45.61 -1.80 6.21
CA ASN A 6 -45.52 -2.87 7.21
C ASN A 6 -44.04 -3.15 7.51
N ARG A 7 -43.48 -2.41 8.48
CA ARG A 7 -42.24 -2.77 9.17
C ARG A 7 -42.45 -4.14 9.83
N ARG A 8 -41.88 -5.18 9.21
CA ARG A 8 -41.63 -6.47 9.84
C ARG A 8 -40.69 -6.24 11.02
N GLN A 9 -41.24 -6.08 12.22
CA GLN A 9 -40.50 -6.15 13.49
C GLN A 9 -40.20 -7.62 13.83
N GLY A 10 -39.46 -8.30 12.96
CA GLY A 10 -38.95 -9.64 13.20
C GLY A 10 -37.73 -9.61 14.11
N THR A 11 -37.85 -10.24 15.28
CA THR A 11 -36.76 -10.90 16.03
C THR A 11 -35.49 -10.09 16.33
N ARG A 12 -35.62 -8.95 17.03
CA ARG A 12 -34.46 -8.24 17.61
C ARG A 12 -33.86 -8.96 18.83
N ARG A 13 -34.56 -9.94 19.44
CA ARG A 13 -34.15 -10.60 20.70
C ARG A 13 -33.13 -11.72 20.58
N GLN A 14 -32.89 -12.31 19.40
CA GLN A 14 -31.88 -13.37 19.21
C GLN A 14 -30.53 -12.86 18.69
N ARG A 15 -30.43 -11.58 18.28
CA ARG A 15 -29.23 -11.06 17.62
C ARG A 15 -28.06 -10.74 18.56
N GLY A 16 -28.31 -10.65 19.87
CA GLY A 16 -27.26 -10.43 20.86
C GLY A 16 -26.58 -11.71 21.38
N ASP A 17 -27.11 -12.88 21.00
CA ASP A 17 -26.72 -14.15 21.61
C ASP A 17 -25.37 -14.66 21.06
N ILE A 18 -25.17 -14.61 19.73
CA ILE A 18 -23.96 -15.16 19.08
C ILE A 18 -22.69 -14.42 19.53
N SER A 19 -22.69 -13.08 19.58
CA SER A 19 -21.53 -12.32 20.08
C SER A 19 -21.11 -12.75 21.49
N GLN A 20 -22.09 -12.90 22.39
CA GLN A 20 -21.83 -13.26 23.79
C GLN A 20 -21.33 -14.71 23.90
N GLN A 21 -21.93 -15.63 23.13
CA GLN A 21 -21.51 -17.03 23.09
C GLN A 21 -20.03 -17.20 22.68
N HIS A 22 -19.53 -16.33 21.79
CA HIS A 22 -18.16 -16.41 21.27
C HIS A 22 -17.20 -15.37 21.86
N GLY A 23 -17.65 -14.55 22.82
CA GLY A 23 -16.83 -13.50 23.43
C GLY A 23 -16.37 -12.44 22.43
N VAL A 24 -17.22 -12.06 21.47
CA VAL A 24 -16.94 -10.97 20.53
C VAL A 24 -17.43 -9.65 21.15
N PRO A 25 -16.60 -8.60 21.24
CA PRO A 25 -16.94 -7.36 21.94
C PRO A 25 -17.99 -6.49 21.21
N PHE A 26 -18.33 -6.84 19.98
CA PHE A 26 -19.32 -6.15 19.15
C PHE A 26 -20.37 -7.13 18.59
N PRO A 27 -21.54 -6.62 18.14
CA PRO A 27 -22.56 -7.46 17.50
C PRO A 27 -21.99 -8.20 16.29
N VAL A 28 -22.25 -9.52 16.19
CA VAL A 28 -22.02 -10.35 15.00
C VAL A 28 -23.28 -11.14 14.68
N PHE A 29 -23.54 -11.38 13.41
CA PHE A 29 -24.85 -11.91 12.96
C PHE A 29 -24.81 -13.32 12.39
N ASN A 30 -23.64 -13.91 12.22
CA ASN A 30 -23.46 -15.25 11.67
C ASN A 30 -22.10 -15.84 12.10
N GLU A 31 -21.97 -17.16 11.93
CA GLU A 31 -20.74 -17.91 12.24
C GLU A 31 -19.53 -17.49 11.38
N GLU A 32 -19.77 -16.94 10.19
CA GLU A 32 -18.70 -16.45 9.32
C GLU A 32 -18.02 -15.22 9.94
N GLU A 33 -18.79 -14.24 10.41
CA GLU A 33 -18.29 -13.08 11.15
C GLU A 33 -17.53 -13.51 12.42
N VAL A 34 -18.03 -14.50 13.16
CA VAL A 34 -17.32 -15.09 14.32
C VAL A 34 -15.97 -15.66 13.91
N ALA A 35 -15.93 -16.47 12.84
CA ALA A 35 -14.70 -17.10 12.36
C ALA A 35 -13.68 -16.07 11.86
N ILE A 36 -14.13 -15.03 11.15
CA ILE A 36 -13.28 -13.91 10.72
C ILE A 36 -12.71 -13.20 11.95
N PHE A 37 -13.56 -12.78 12.90
CA PHE A 37 -13.11 -12.12 14.12
C PHE A 37 -12.05 -12.94 14.86
N LYS A 38 -12.30 -14.24 15.12
CA LYS A 38 -11.34 -15.09 15.82
C LYS A 38 -10.00 -15.23 15.09
N SER A 39 -10.02 -15.17 13.75
CA SER A 39 -8.79 -15.17 12.95
C SER A 39 -8.02 -13.84 12.99
N LEU A 40 -8.73 -12.72 13.26
CA LEU A 40 -8.16 -11.38 13.32
C LEU A 40 -7.74 -10.98 14.74
N GLU A 41 -8.48 -11.43 15.77
CA GLU A 41 -8.24 -11.11 17.18
C GLU A 41 -6.86 -11.57 17.65
N THR A 42 -6.29 -12.61 17.05
CA THR A 42 -4.93 -13.07 17.36
C THR A 42 -3.83 -12.24 16.69
N ARG A 43 -4.18 -11.35 15.76
CA ARG A 43 -3.23 -10.49 15.05
C ARG A 43 -2.94 -9.23 15.85
N HIS A 44 -1.70 -8.77 15.75
CA HIS A 44 -1.28 -7.53 16.38
C HIS A 44 -1.83 -6.35 15.55
N VAL A 45 -2.37 -5.33 16.20
CA VAL A 45 -2.74 -4.10 15.50
C VAL A 45 -1.48 -3.28 15.42
N THR A 46 -0.98 -3.06 14.22
CA THR A 46 0.12 -2.12 14.03
C THR A 46 -0.45 -0.78 13.65
N MET A 47 0.31 0.24 14.01
CA MET A 47 0.06 1.57 13.50
C MET A 47 0.21 1.56 11.97
N PRO A 48 -0.59 2.35 11.25
CA PRO A 48 -0.30 2.63 9.85
C PRO A 48 1.14 3.13 9.77
N LYS A 49 1.92 2.58 8.84
CA LYS A 49 3.24 3.14 8.53
C LYS A 49 2.97 4.46 7.80
N TRP A 50 2.95 5.55 8.56
CA TRP A 50 2.82 6.86 7.99
C TRP A 50 4.05 7.14 7.16
N PHE A 51 3.82 7.40 5.87
CA PHE A 51 4.86 7.95 5.05
C PHE A 51 5.00 9.42 5.45
N ASP A 52 5.97 9.73 6.30
CA ASP A 52 6.19 11.12 6.65
C ASP A 52 6.75 11.85 5.43
N LEU A 53 5.87 12.60 4.74
CA LEU A 53 6.27 13.51 3.68
C LEU A 53 7.22 14.58 4.22
N ASN A 54 7.11 14.90 5.51
CA ASN A 54 8.15 15.60 6.24
C ASN A 54 9.15 14.55 6.71
N LEU A 55 9.97 14.02 5.80
CA LEU A 55 11.22 13.33 6.13
C LEU A 55 12.01 14.26 7.08
N HIS A 56 11.80 14.11 8.39
CA HIS A 56 12.21 15.10 9.37
C HIS A 56 13.73 15.01 9.56
N GLU A 57 14.35 16.17 9.40
CA GLU A 57 15.70 16.63 9.79
C GLU A 57 16.94 15.78 9.46
N GLN A 58 16.94 14.46 9.59
CA GLN A 58 18.15 13.66 9.42
C GLN A 58 18.48 13.38 7.95
N ASP A 59 17.49 13.41 7.05
CA ASP A 59 17.72 13.30 5.60
C ASP A 59 17.05 14.44 4.81
N ALA A 60 17.34 15.67 5.23
CA ALA A 60 16.98 16.90 4.53
C ALA A 60 17.46 16.94 3.05
N ARG A 61 18.27 15.96 2.62
CA ARG A 61 18.70 15.73 1.24
C ARG A 61 17.68 14.90 0.47
N LEU A 62 17.17 13.79 1.03
CA LEU A 62 16.07 13.03 0.42
C LEU A 62 14.82 13.89 0.26
N ASN A 63 14.46 14.67 1.29
CA ASN A 63 13.32 15.59 1.18
C ASN A 63 13.54 16.67 0.10
N ARG A 64 14.74 17.26 0.04
CA ARG A 64 15.08 18.22 -1.03
C ARG A 64 15.10 17.61 -2.42
N ARG A 65 15.50 16.35 -2.55
CA ARG A 65 15.68 15.68 -3.84
C ARG A 65 14.37 15.11 -4.36
N TYR A 66 13.64 14.41 -3.51
CA TYR A 66 12.50 13.59 -3.90
C TYR A 66 11.16 14.13 -3.41
N GLY A 67 11.17 15.02 -2.40
CA GLY A 67 9.94 15.52 -1.78
C GLY A 67 8.99 16.19 -2.77
N SER A 68 9.50 17.00 -3.70
CA SER A 68 8.66 17.63 -4.73
C SER A 68 8.13 16.63 -5.76
N VAL A 69 8.91 15.62 -6.14
CA VAL A 69 8.50 14.62 -7.12
C VAL A 69 7.46 13.67 -6.53
N ILE A 70 7.72 13.16 -5.31
CA ILE A 70 6.77 12.32 -4.58
C ILE A 70 5.48 13.08 -4.31
N ALA A 71 5.57 14.35 -3.89
CA ALA A 71 4.39 15.20 -3.75
C ALA A 71 3.65 15.37 -5.08
N GLY A 72 4.38 15.48 -6.19
CA GLY A 72 3.82 15.48 -7.55
C GLY A 72 3.05 14.19 -7.87
N TYR A 73 3.60 13.02 -7.56
CA TYR A 73 2.91 11.74 -7.75
C TYR A 73 1.68 11.57 -6.85
N ILE A 74 1.79 11.99 -5.59
CA ILE A 74 0.66 11.97 -4.64
C ILE A 74 -0.44 12.91 -5.12
N ALA A 75 -0.08 14.11 -5.60
CA ALA A 75 -1.04 15.07 -6.13
C ALA A 75 -1.65 14.62 -7.46
N GLY A 76 -0.86 13.99 -8.35
CA GLY A 76 -1.38 13.38 -9.58
C GLY A 76 -2.37 12.24 -9.32
N PHE A 77 -2.28 11.63 -8.14
CA PHE A 77 -3.21 10.60 -7.65
C PHE A 77 -4.30 11.17 -6.72
N SER A 78 -4.32 12.49 -6.52
CA SER A 78 -5.20 13.22 -5.59
C SER A 78 -5.23 12.64 -4.16
N ALA A 79 -4.08 12.12 -3.69
CA ALA A 79 -3.95 11.39 -2.43
C ALA A 79 -3.45 12.24 -1.26
N GLU A 80 -3.49 13.56 -1.38
CA GLU A 80 -2.90 14.48 -0.40
C GLU A 80 -3.61 14.40 0.95
N VAL A 81 -4.92 14.17 0.95
CA VAL A 81 -5.72 14.00 2.18
C VAL A 81 -5.28 12.74 2.93
N LEU A 82 -5.12 11.63 2.20
CA LEU A 82 -4.60 10.38 2.76
C LEU A 82 -3.17 10.53 3.28
N ALA A 83 -2.31 11.21 2.53
CA ALA A 83 -0.90 11.40 2.92
C ALA A 83 -0.73 12.23 4.20
N ARG A 84 -1.67 13.14 4.48
CA ARG A 84 -1.66 13.99 5.69
C ARG A 84 -2.39 13.37 6.86
N ASN A 85 -3.15 12.30 6.62
CA ASN A 85 -3.80 11.62 7.71
C ASN A 85 -2.72 11.11 8.67
N LYS A 86 -2.86 11.36 9.97
CA LYS A 86 -2.02 10.78 11.03
C LYS A 86 -2.89 10.18 12.12
N SER A 87 -4.12 9.77 11.75
CA SER A 87 -5.13 9.31 12.70
C SER A 87 -4.68 8.05 13.43
N PRO A 88 -4.89 7.96 14.75
CA PRO A 88 -4.56 6.74 15.48
C PRO A 88 -5.40 5.56 15.01
N GLY A 89 -4.98 4.35 15.36
CA GLY A 89 -5.77 3.14 15.20
C GLY A 89 -6.61 2.88 16.44
N PHE A 90 -7.84 2.38 16.27
CA PHE A 90 -8.66 1.87 17.36
C PHE A 90 -8.91 0.39 17.12
N ARG A 91 -8.28 -0.47 17.93
CA ARG A 91 -8.29 -1.92 17.72
C ARG A 91 -9.70 -2.50 17.60
N GLU A 92 -10.59 -2.18 18.54
CA GLU A 92 -11.96 -2.75 18.54
C GLU A 92 -12.76 -2.32 17.31
N ILE A 93 -12.69 -1.04 16.96
CA ILE A 93 -13.37 -0.47 15.79
C ILE A 93 -12.83 -1.08 14.51
N MET A 94 -11.51 -1.27 14.41
CA MET A 94 -10.90 -1.91 13.26
C MET A 94 -11.29 -3.39 13.15
N LEU A 95 -11.30 -4.13 14.26
CA LEU A 95 -11.74 -5.52 14.25
C LEU A 95 -13.20 -5.63 13.84
N GLU A 96 -14.08 -4.75 14.32
CA GLU A 96 -15.49 -4.72 13.92
C GLU A 96 -15.64 -4.42 12.42
N PHE A 97 -14.94 -3.38 11.94
CA PHE A 97 -14.95 -2.98 10.54
C PHE A 97 -14.52 -4.13 9.64
N ILE A 98 -13.33 -4.71 9.86
CA ILE A 98 -12.78 -5.77 8.98
C ILE A 98 -13.62 -7.04 9.07
N THR A 99 -14.13 -7.38 10.27
CA THR A 99 -14.99 -8.56 10.47
C THR A 99 -16.28 -8.48 9.67
N THR A 100 -16.86 -7.28 9.57
CA THR A 100 -18.16 -7.06 8.95
C THR A 100 -18.08 -6.51 7.53
N PHE A 101 -16.86 -6.25 7.04
CA PHE A 101 -16.58 -5.69 5.73
C PHE A 101 -17.10 -6.59 4.62
N LYS A 102 -17.85 -6.00 3.69
CA LYS A 102 -18.33 -6.63 2.46
C LYS A 102 -18.24 -5.64 1.31
N GLU A 103 -17.75 -6.14 0.18
CA GLU A 103 -17.80 -5.42 -1.08
C GLU A 103 -19.14 -5.73 -1.77
N GLY A 104 -19.92 -4.68 -2.03
CA GLY A 104 -21.19 -4.76 -2.74
C GLY A 104 -20.99 -4.86 -4.26
N VAL A 105 -21.99 -5.41 -4.95
CA VAL A 105 -21.97 -5.63 -6.41
C VAL A 105 -21.77 -4.34 -7.21
N THR A 106 -22.27 -3.21 -6.68
CA THR A 106 -22.16 -1.88 -7.31
C THR A 106 -20.84 -1.17 -7.00
N GLY A 107 -19.88 -1.83 -6.34
CA GLY A 107 -18.66 -1.21 -5.84
C GLY A 107 -18.91 -0.31 -4.63
N ASN A 108 -19.94 -0.59 -3.83
CA ASN A 108 -20.14 0.08 -2.54
C ASN A 108 -19.51 -0.78 -1.44
N LEU A 109 -18.99 -0.16 -0.40
CA LEU A 109 -18.45 -0.86 0.76
C LEU A 109 -19.51 -0.88 1.87
N THR A 110 -19.83 -2.05 2.41
CA THR A 110 -20.66 -2.15 3.61
C THR A 110 -19.86 -2.71 4.77
N TYR A 111 -20.08 -2.15 5.96
CA TYR A 111 -19.32 -2.48 7.17
C TYR A 111 -20.08 -2.02 8.41
N ARG A 112 -19.60 -2.38 9.60
CA ARG A 112 -20.16 -1.98 10.88
C ARG A 112 -19.13 -1.22 11.71
N LEU A 113 -19.59 -0.20 12.42
CA LEU A 113 -18.82 0.56 13.40
C LEU A 113 -19.72 0.86 14.61
N LYS A 114 -19.26 0.57 15.83
CA LYS A 114 -20.02 0.68 17.07
C LYS A 114 -21.42 0.04 16.98
N GLY A 115 -21.53 -1.12 16.33
CA GLY A 115 -22.78 -1.87 16.19
C GLY A 115 -23.74 -1.36 15.11
N VAL A 116 -23.40 -0.28 14.39
CA VAL A 116 -24.23 0.33 13.34
C VAL A 116 -23.69 -0.02 11.96
N GLU A 117 -24.56 -0.46 11.06
CA GLU A 117 -24.22 -0.81 9.68
C GLU A 117 -24.20 0.44 8.81
N TYR A 118 -23.11 0.63 8.08
CA TYR A 118 -22.87 1.75 7.18
C TYR A 118 -22.63 1.23 5.76
N GLU A 119 -22.89 2.12 4.80
CA GLU A 119 -22.56 1.93 3.39
C GLU A 119 -21.75 3.14 2.94
N LEU A 120 -20.67 2.89 2.21
CA LEU A 120 -19.82 3.92 1.62
C LEU A 120 -19.80 3.73 0.10
N LYS A 121 -20.31 4.73 -0.61
CA LYS A 121 -20.37 4.75 -2.07
C LYS A 121 -19.07 5.29 -2.66
N GLU A 122 -18.81 5.01 -3.94
CA GLU A 122 -17.60 5.50 -4.64
C GLU A 122 -17.41 7.03 -4.53
N ASN A 123 -18.48 7.82 -4.64
CA ASN A 123 -18.40 9.27 -4.52
C ASN A 123 -18.07 9.73 -3.08
N GLU A 124 -18.45 8.95 -2.07
CA GLU A 124 -18.11 9.21 -0.67
C GLU A 124 -16.67 8.79 -0.38
N VAL A 125 -16.21 7.67 -0.94
CA VAL A 125 -14.80 7.26 -0.94
C VAL A 125 -13.92 8.32 -1.58
N THR A 126 -14.32 8.83 -2.76
CA THR A 126 -13.62 9.92 -3.45
C THR A 126 -13.51 11.15 -2.55
N ARG A 127 -14.63 11.57 -1.93
CA ARG A 127 -14.64 12.71 -1.01
C ARG A 127 -13.79 12.48 0.24
N LEU A 128 -13.84 11.27 0.79
CA LEU A 128 -13.14 10.91 2.02
C LEU A 128 -11.63 10.89 1.82
N PHE A 129 -11.18 10.31 0.71
CA PHE A 129 -9.76 10.11 0.44
C PHE A 129 -9.14 11.22 -0.41
N GLY A 130 -9.96 12.09 -0.99
CA GLY A 130 -9.52 13.11 -1.95
C GLY A 130 -9.24 12.58 -3.34
N ILE A 131 -9.30 11.27 -3.56
CA ILE A 131 -8.92 10.63 -4.81
C ILE A 131 -10.09 10.60 -5.78
N ASP A 132 -9.99 11.34 -6.88
CA ASP A 132 -11.01 11.38 -7.92
C ASP A 132 -11.20 10.00 -8.56
N GLY A 133 -12.18 9.23 -8.09
CA GLY A 133 -12.50 7.91 -8.62
C GLY A 133 -13.35 8.00 -9.89
N HIS A 134 -12.73 8.30 -11.03
CA HIS A 134 -13.40 8.27 -12.33
C HIS A 134 -12.85 7.10 -13.17
N GLY A 135 -13.66 6.06 -13.36
CA GLY A 135 -13.27 4.88 -14.14
C GLY A 135 -14.30 3.75 -14.10
N ARG A 136 -14.18 2.78 -15.00
CA ARG A 136 -14.96 1.53 -14.97
C ARG A 136 -14.27 0.51 -14.05
N VAL A 137 -15.04 -0.30 -13.33
CA VAL A 137 -14.47 -1.35 -12.47
C VAL A 137 -13.79 -2.40 -13.34
N GLY A 138 -12.52 -2.70 -13.08
CA GLY A 138 -11.82 -3.84 -13.68
C GLY A 138 -11.31 -3.63 -15.11
N GLU A 139 -11.46 -2.43 -15.67
CA GLU A 139 -10.83 -2.05 -16.94
C GLU A 139 -9.57 -1.23 -16.61
N TYR A 140 -8.42 -1.72 -17.07
CA TYR A 140 -7.22 -0.90 -17.16
C TYR A 140 -7.38 0.08 -18.33
N ASP A 141 -6.80 1.26 -18.23
CA ASP A 141 -6.78 2.20 -19.36
C ASP A 141 -6.15 1.54 -20.61
N GLU A 142 -6.64 1.88 -21.81
CA GLU A 142 -6.22 1.28 -23.07
C GLU A 142 -4.72 1.48 -23.38
N ASP A 143 -4.15 2.56 -22.85
CA ASP A 143 -2.73 2.92 -22.95
C ASP A 143 -1.85 2.23 -21.89
N TYR A 144 -2.44 1.51 -20.93
CA TYR A 144 -1.69 0.76 -19.93
C TYR A 144 -1.16 -0.57 -20.48
N ASP A 145 0.12 -0.57 -20.85
CA ASP A 145 0.87 -1.78 -21.15
C ASP A 145 1.69 -2.21 -19.93
N LEU A 146 1.21 -3.26 -19.27
CA LEU A 146 1.81 -3.84 -18.07
C LEU A 146 3.29 -4.24 -18.28
N GLY A 147 3.62 -4.82 -19.44
CA GLY A 147 4.97 -5.33 -19.72
C GLY A 147 5.94 -4.20 -20.02
N ASN A 148 5.52 -3.26 -20.85
CA ASN A 148 6.32 -2.08 -21.17
C ASN A 148 6.54 -1.20 -19.94
N PHE A 149 5.51 -1.02 -19.10
CA PHE A 149 5.66 -0.24 -17.87
C PHE A 149 6.62 -0.91 -16.87
N TRP A 150 6.52 -2.23 -16.66
CA TRP A 150 7.47 -2.93 -15.80
C TRP A 150 8.91 -2.88 -16.34
N ASN A 151 9.08 -3.04 -17.65
CA ASN A 151 10.38 -2.92 -18.30
C ASN A 151 10.96 -1.52 -18.13
N TYR A 152 10.13 -0.48 -18.22
CA TYR A 152 10.52 0.89 -17.93
C TYR A 152 11.02 1.06 -16.47
N LEU A 153 10.33 0.46 -15.49
CA LEU A 153 10.75 0.55 -14.08
C LEU A 153 12.04 -0.20 -13.75
N THR A 154 12.33 -1.29 -14.46
CA THR A 154 13.33 -2.29 -14.03
C THR A 154 14.37 -2.65 -15.09
N GLY A 155 14.32 -2.03 -16.27
CA GLY A 155 15.20 -2.35 -17.40
C GLY A 155 15.06 -3.78 -17.95
N GLY A 156 14.07 -4.55 -17.49
CA GLY A 156 13.87 -5.94 -17.92
C GLY A 156 12.41 -6.38 -17.93
N ASN A 157 12.09 -7.32 -18.82
CA ASN A 157 10.76 -7.93 -18.94
C ASN A 157 10.57 -8.97 -17.83
N PRO A 158 9.45 -8.99 -17.07
CA PRO A 158 9.30 -10.00 -16.04
C PRO A 158 8.83 -11.30 -16.70
N GLY A 159 9.53 -12.41 -16.47
CA GLY A 159 9.06 -13.73 -16.91
C GLY A 159 7.70 -14.13 -16.29
N SER A 160 7.28 -13.48 -15.20
CA SER A 160 5.94 -13.62 -14.61
C SER A 160 5.56 -12.37 -13.78
N PHE A 161 4.27 -12.02 -13.82
CA PHE A 161 3.69 -10.90 -13.07
C PHE A 161 3.07 -11.30 -11.73
N GLU A 162 3.19 -12.57 -11.31
CA GLU A 162 2.57 -13.02 -10.05
C GLU A 162 3.34 -12.55 -8.81
N ARG A 163 4.67 -12.34 -8.95
CA ARG A 163 5.57 -12.02 -7.83
C ARG A 163 6.65 -11.05 -8.25
N LEU A 164 6.25 -9.85 -8.66
CA LEU A 164 7.18 -8.80 -9.00
C LEU A 164 7.88 -8.29 -7.74
N LYS A 165 9.21 -8.27 -7.72
CA LYS A 165 9.98 -7.77 -6.57
C LYS A 165 10.15 -6.25 -6.68
N ALA A 166 9.65 -5.51 -5.71
CA ALA A 166 9.74 -4.05 -5.68
C ALA A 166 11.19 -3.53 -5.67
N SER A 167 12.12 -4.33 -5.12
CA SER A 167 13.56 -4.01 -5.11
C SER A 167 14.21 -3.97 -6.50
N ARG A 168 13.46 -4.29 -7.57
CA ARG A 168 13.93 -4.17 -8.95
C ARG A 168 13.62 -2.81 -9.58
N ILE A 169 12.82 -1.96 -8.94
CA ILE A 169 12.60 -0.59 -9.40
C ILE A 169 13.91 0.17 -9.25
N HIS A 170 14.47 0.64 -10.36
CA HIS A 170 15.77 1.32 -10.38
C HIS A 170 15.70 2.79 -9.97
N ASP A 171 14.55 3.41 -10.20
CA ASP A 171 14.32 4.81 -9.84
C ASP A 171 13.86 4.92 -8.38
N ASP A 172 14.68 5.58 -7.56
CA ASP A 172 14.40 5.80 -6.14
C ASP A 172 13.07 6.55 -5.91
N GLU A 173 12.73 7.52 -6.75
CA GLU A 173 11.52 8.35 -6.61
C GLU A 173 10.28 7.50 -6.81
N ILE A 174 10.31 6.66 -7.85
CA ILE A 174 9.22 5.73 -8.14
C ILE A 174 9.13 4.63 -7.07
N TYR A 175 10.26 4.11 -6.61
CA TYR A 175 10.29 3.11 -5.54
C TYR A 175 9.69 3.65 -4.24
N VAL A 176 9.99 4.91 -3.91
CA VAL A 176 9.43 5.59 -2.76
C VAL A 176 7.93 5.87 -2.94
N ALA A 177 7.49 6.29 -4.13
CA ALA A 177 6.06 6.42 -4.44
C ALA A 177 5.30 5.09 -4.32
N TYR A 178 5.91 3.98 -4.74
CA TYR A 178 5.36 2.65 -4.53
C TYR A 178 5.27 2.29 -3.05
N LYS A 179 6.29 2.60 -2.23
CA LYS A 179 6.22 2.41 -0.78
C LYS A 179 5.08 3.21 -0.16
N PHE A 180 4.87 4.45 -0.59
CA PHE A 180 3.72 5.25 -0.17
C PHE A 180 2.40 4.53 -0.49
N LEU A 181 2.20 4.10 -1.73
CA LEU A 181 1.02 3.35 -2.16
C LEU A 181 0.82 2.07 -1.32
N ALA A 182 1.89 1.28 -1.18
CA ALA A 182 1.86 0.01 -0.47
C ALA A 182 1.56 0.17 1.03
N HIS A 183 2.14 1.16 1.70
CA HIS A 183 2.03 1.34 3.15
C HIS A 183 0.87 2.23 3.58
N VAL A 184 0.57 3.30 2.84
CA VAL A 184 -0.45 4.28 3.23
C VAL A 184 -1.83 3.89 2.68
N ILE A 185 -1.88 3.46 1.42
CA ILE A 185 -3.16 3.22 0.73
C ILE A 185 -3.60 1.76 0.89
N LEU A 186 -2.68 0.83 0.58
CA LEU A 186 -2.96 -0.61 0.62
C LEU A 186 -2.59 -1.24 1.96
N ASN A 187 -1.83 -0.49 2.75
CA ASN A 187 -1.54 -0.80 4.12
C ASN A 187 -0.92 -2.20 4.32
N LYS A 188 0.04 -2.50 3.45
CA LYS A 188 0.90 -3.68 3.46
C LYS A 188 2.01 -3.46 4.47
N ASP A 189 2.31 -4.49 5.26
CA ASP A 189 3.46 -4.45 6.17
C ASP A 189 4.78 -4.47 5.37
N GLU A 190 4.86 -5.33 4.35
CA GLU A 190 5.98 -5.41 3.43
C GLU A 190 5.61 -4.89 2.03
N ALA A 191 6.39 -3.91 1.55
CA ALA A 191 6.37 -3.45 0.17
C ALA A 191 7.40 -4.21 -0.69
N SER A 192 7.55 -5.53 -0.46
CA SER A 192 8.55 -6.35 -1.16
C SER A 192 8.03 -6.89 -2.49
N ILE A 193 6.72 -7.16 -2.58
CA ILE A 193 6.06 -7.75 -3.74
C ILE A 193 5.01 -6.79 -4.31
N ILE A 194 5.09 -6.51 -5.61
CA ILE A 194 4.14 -5.66 -6.34
C ILE A 194 3.11 -6.53 -7.05
N SER A 195 1.82 -6.26 -6.82
CA SER A 195 0.72 -6.90 -7.56
C SER A 195 0.40 -6.16 -8.86
N LYS A 196 -0.31 -6.80 -9.81
CA LYS A 196 -0.74 -6.12 -11.05
C LYS A 196 -1.60 -4.86 -10.78
N PRO A 197 -2.59 -4.88 -9.86
CA PRO A 197 -3.35 -3.68 -9.54
C PRO A 197 -2.50 -2.59 -8.88
N GLU A 198 -1.53 -2.96 -8.04
CA GLU A 198 -0.56 -2.01 -7.47
C GLU A 198 0.28 -1.35 -8.55
N LEU A 199 0.75 -2.13 -9.54
CA LEU A 199 1.56 -1.60 -10.62
C LEU A 199 0.75 -0.65 -11.51
N TYR A 200 -0.54 -0.95 -11.73
CA TYR A 200 -1.45 -0.04 -12.42
C TYR A 200 -1.67 1.26 -11.64
N ALA A 201 -1.93 1.16 -10.33
CA ALA A 201 -2.07 2.34 -9.48
C ALA A 201 -0.80 3.21 -9.51
N LEU A 202 0.38 2.61 -9.48
CA LEU A 202 1.66 3.32 -9.62
C LEU A 202 1.78 4.01 -10.99
N TRP A 203 1.38 3.33 -12.07
CA TRP A 203 1.34 3.94 -13.40
C TRP A 203 0.39 5.15 -13.44
N CYS A 204 -0.79 5.04 -12.83
CA CYS A 204 -1.74 6.15 -12.70
C CYS A 204 -1.13 7.34 -11.95
N MET A 205 -0.48 7.08 -10.80
CA MET A 205 0.22 8.11 -10.01
C MET A 205 1.25 8.87 -10.85
N MET A 206 2.02 8.14 -11.66
CA MET A 206 3.05 8.74 -12.51
C MET A 206 2.44 9.57 -13.65
N ASN A 207 1.36 9.10 -14.26
CA ASN A 207 0.78 9.75 -15.45
C ASN A 207 -0.32 10.76 -15.12
N GLY A 208 -0.53 11.10 -13.84
CA GLY A 208 -1.61 12.00 -13.43
C GLY A 208 -3.00 11.45 -13.79
N LYS A 209 -3.15 10.13 -13.81
CA LYS A 209 -4.42 9.46 -14.10
C LYS A 209 -5.12 9.11 -12.80
N THR A 210 -6.45 9.13 -12.85
CA THR A 210 -7.30 8.71 -11.74
C THR A 210 -7.35 7.20 -11.64
N VAL A 211 -7.37 6.66 -10.41
CA VAL A 211 -7.64 5.24 -10.17
C VAL A 211 -8.88 5.10 -9.29
N ARG A 212 -9.60 3.99 -9.47
CA ARG A 212 -10.62 3.58 -8.51
C ARG A 212 -9.96 2.97 -7.29
N LEU A 213 -10.11 3.64 -6.15
CA LEU A 213 -9.58 3.14 -4.88
C LEU A 213 -10.38 1.96 -4.33
N ILE A 214 -11.70 1.93 -4.53
CA ILE A 214 -12.53 0.89 -3.90
C ILE A 214 -12.02 -0.51 -4.24
N PRO A 215 -11.82 -0.88 -5.53
CA PRO A 215 -11.31 -2.21 -5.85
C PRO A 215 -9.93 -2.50 -5.25
N LEU A 216 -9.05 -1.49 -5.16
CA LEU A 216 -7.72 -1.63 -4.59
C LEU A 216 -7.78 -1.89 -3.07
N ILE A 217 -8.54 -1.07 -2.33
CA ILE A 217 -8.71 -1.18 -0.88
C ILE A 217 -9.49 -2.47 -0.56
N SER A 218 -10.55 -2.78 -1.29
CA SER A 218 -11.32 -4.01 -1.17
C SER A 218 -10.44 -5.24 -1.36
N ALA A 219 -9.60 -5.26 -2.39
CA ALA A 219 -8.70 -6.39 -2.63
C ALA A 219 -7.76 -6.63 -1.44
N SER A 220 -7.20 -5.56 -0.87
CA SER A 220 -6.35 -5.63 0.32
C SER A 220 -7.11 -6.11 1.56
N LEU A 221 -8.31 -5.59 1.82
CA LEU A 221 -9.14 -6.02 2.95
C LEU A 221 -9.61 -7.48 2.81
N ILE A 222 -10.07 -7.86 1.61
CA ILE A 222 -10.47 -9.24 1.30
C ILE A 222 -9.29 -10.20 1.44
N TYR A 223 -8.09 -9.79 1.03
CA TYR A 223 -6.88 -10.58 1.24
C TYR A 223 -6.64 -10.81 2.74
N ILE A 224 -6.74 -9.77 3.57
CA ILE A 224 -6.60 -9.90 5.03
C ILE A 224 -7.64 -10.87 5.61
N ILE A 225 -8.91 -10.72 5.23
CA ILE A 225 -10.02 -11.56 5.70
C ILE A 225 -9.83 -13.03 5.29
N LYS A 226 -9.44 -13.28 4.03
CA LYS A 226 -9.26 -14.64 3.48
C LYS A 226 -7.96 -15.30 3.92
N SER A 227 -6.94 -14.51 4.28
CA SER A 227 -5.64 -15.00 4.70
C SER A 227 -5.70 -15.64 6.09
N ARG A 228 -6.31 -16.82 6.19
CA ARG A 228 -6.49 -17.58 7.44
C ARG A 228 -5.22 -18.31 7.91
N THR A 229 -4.14 -18.25 7.14
CA THR A 229 -2.91 -18.99 7.42
C THR A 229 -1.97 -18.16 8.28
N LYS A 230 -1.16 -18.81 9.13
CA LYS A 230 -0.07 -18.19 9.91
C LYS A 230 0.99 -17.45 9.05
N LYS A 231 0.90 -17.56 7.72
CA LYS A 231 1.79 -16.89 6.75
C LYS A 231 1.24 -15.55 6.27
N SER A 232 0.02 -15.16 6.67
CA SER A 232 -0.47 -13.82 6.41
C SER A 232 0.25 -12.81 7.32
N PRO A 233 0.29 -11.52 6.94
CA PRO A 233 0.90 -10.52 7.80
C PRO A 233 0.31 -10.63 9.20
N ALA A 234 1.19 -10.76 10.19
CA ALA A 234 0.83 -10.87 11.60
C ALA A 234 0.12 -9.60 12.14
N TYR A 235 -0.02 -8.59 11.28
CA TYR A 235 -0.34 -7.23 11.63
C TYR A 235 -1.58 -6.72 10.87
N LEU A 236 -2.42 -5.97 11.58
CA LEU A 236 -3.52 -5.19 11.03
C LEU A 236 -3.14 -3.72 11.07
N ALA A 237 -2.84 -3.11 9.93
CA ALA A 237 -2.36 -1.74 9.88
C ALA A 237 -3.44 -0.70 9.47
N PHE A 238 -4.71 -1.11 9.30
CA PHE A 238 -5.76 -0.29 8.67
C PHE A 238 -6.33 0.80 9.59
N GLY A 239 -5.74 1.00 10.76
CA GLY A 239 -6.26 1.87 11.83
C GLY A 239 -6.54 3.29 11.35
N GLY A 240 -5.57 3.94 10.70
CA GLY A 240 -5.71 5.31 10.23
C GLY A 240 -6.80 5.50 9.18
N LEU A 241 -6.94 4.54 8.26
CA LEU A 241 -7.99 4.54 7.24
C LEU A 241 -9.37 4.38 7.88
N ILE A 242 -9.52 3.43 8.79
CA ILE A 242 -10.78 3.14 9.47
C ILE A 242 -11.17 4.29 10.39
N THR A 243 -10.21 4.95 11.03
CA THR A 243 -10.46 6.17 11.81
C THR A 243 -10.95 7.33 10.95
N MET A 244 -10.42 7.51 9.74
CA MET A 244 -10.99 8.48 8.79
C MET A 244 -12.44 8.14 8.44
N ILE A 245 -12.72 6.87 8.15
CA ILE A 245 -14.08 6.41 7.84
C ILE A 245 -15.02 6.64 9.03
N ALA A 246 -14.59 6.33 10.25
CA ALA A 246 -15.38 6.54 11.46
C ALA A 246 -15.68 8.03 11.69
N ARG A 247 -14.68 8.90 11.51
CA ARG A 247 -14.86 10.36 11.59
C ARG A 247 -15.77 10.90 10.50
N PHE A 248 -15.74 10.33 9.29
CA PHE A 248 -16.65 10.70 8.22
C PHE A 248 -18.12 10.44 8.56
N HIS A 249 -18.40 9.45 9.39
CA HIS A 249 -19.74 9.13 9.89
C HIS A 249 -20.05 9.78 11.25
N ASP A 250 -19.26 10.77 11.68
CA ASP A 250 -19.38 11.46 12.97
C ASP A 250 -19.42 10.49 14.17
N ILE A 251 -18.68 9.37 14.08
CA ILE A 251 -18.56 8.42 15.18
C ILE A 251 -17.58 8.98 16.20
N ASP A 252 -18.06 9.14 17.42
CA ASP A 252 -17.23 9.51 18.57
C ASP A 252 -16.24 8.37 18.85
N LEU A 253 -14.94 8.68 18.82
CA LEU A 253 -13.87 7.73 19.12
C LEU A 253 -13.26 8.19 20.44
N ASP A 254 -13.43 7.38 21.47
CA ASP A 254 -12.90 7.68 22.80
C ASP A 254 -11.36 7.61 22.73
N ASP A 255 -10.71 8.78 22.68
CA ASP A 255 -9.25 8.91 22.48
C ASP A 255 -8.42 8.20 23.57
N ASP A 256 -9.03 7.88 24.72
CA ASP A 256 -8.40 7.11 25.81
C ASP A 256 -8.01 5.67 25.39
N HIS A 257 -8.58 5.18 24.28
CA HIS A 257 -8.29 3.86 23.70
C HIS A 257 -7.60 3.95 22.34
N ALA A 258 -7.09 5.12 21.97
CA ALA A 258 -6.32 5.28 20.76
C ALA A 258 -4.95 4.61 20.93
N ASP A 259 -4.65 3.66 20.06
CA ASP A 259 -3.27 3.24 19.84
C ASP A 259 -2.61 4.40 19.07
N TYR A 260 -1.83 5.22 19.78
CA TYR A 260 -1.04 6.30 19.19
C TYR A 260 0.27 5.73 18.63
N PRO A 261 0.86 6.37 17.61
CA PRO A 261 2.15 5.95 17.08
C PRO A 261 3.21 6.05 18.19
N SER A 262 3.68 4.89 18.67
CA SER A 262 4.76 4.82 19.66
C SER A 262 6.14 4.97 19.01
N GLU A 263 6.25 4.71 17.70
CA GLU A 263 7.50 4.75 16.94
C GLU A 263 7.23 5.24 15.51
N GLU A 264 7.96 6.28 15.09
CA GLU A 264 8.07 6.66 13.68
C GLU A 264 8.90 5.58 12.97
N PHE A 265 8.39 5.00 11.88
CA PHE A 265 9.18 4.07 11.08
C PHE A 265 10.30 4.84 10.37
N GLU A 266 11.53 4.71 10.87
CA GLU A 266 12.72 5.32 10.28
C GLU A 266 13.08 4.62 8.96
N VAL A 267 13.00 5.35 7.85
CA VAL A 267 13.64 4.95 6.59
C VAL A 267 15.05 5.54 6.60
N THR A 268 16.02 4.81 7.15
CA THR A 268 17.43 5.25 7.13
C THR A 268 18.08 4.91 5.79
N GLY A 269 18.56 5.94 5.08
CA GLY A 269 19.48 5.76 3.96
C GLY A 269 20.90 5.57 4.48
N ARG A 270 21.63 4.57 3.97
CA ARG A 270 23.08 4.42 4.21
C ARG A 270 23.83 4.43 2.89
N LYS A 271 24.94 5.16 2.84
CA LYS A 271 25.84 5.14 1.70
C LYS A 271 26.67 3.86 1.72
N VAL A 272 26.58 3.05 0.66
CA VAL A 272 27.40 1.84 0.47
C VAL A 272 28.28 2.08 -0.76
N GLY A 273 29.55 2.41 -0.54
CA GLY A 273 30.46 2.84 -1.60
C GLY A 273 30.09 4.24 -2.13
N ASN A 274 29.87 4.36 -3.46
CA ASN A 274 29.42 5.60 -4.12
C ASN A 274 27.90 5.69 -4.29
N GLU A 275 27.17 4.64 -3.91
CA GLU A 275 25.74 4.49 -4.14
C GLU A 275 24.97 4.58 -2.81
N TRP A 276 23.80 5.19 -2.84
CA TRP A 276 22.92 5.24 -1.67
C TRP A 276 22.00 4.04 -1.69
N ARG A 277 21.88 3.34 -0.55
CA ARG A 277 20.93 2.24 -0.39
C ARG A 277 19.96 2.58 0.74
N ILE A 278 18.68 2.42 0.46
CA ILE A 278 17.62 2.50 1.47
C ILE A 278 17.62 1.17 2.22
N ILE A 279 17.97 1.18 3.51
CA ILE A 279 17.99 -0.04 4.34
C ILE A 279 16.82 0.05 5.32
N PRO A 280 15.85 -0.88 5.26
CA PRO A 280 14.86 -1.03 6.33
C PRO A 280 15.58 -1.50 7.61
N GLN A 281 15.40 -0.81 8.75
CA GLN A 281 16.07 -1.14 10.01
C GLN A 281 15.85 -2.58 10.50
N ASN A 282 14.79 -3.26 10.09
CA ASN A 282 14.51 -4.65 10.49
C ASN A 282 15.39 -5.70 9.79
N ARG A 283 16.44 -5.28 9.08
CA ARG A 283 17.34 -6.15 8.32
C ARG A 283 18.80 -5.74 8.52
N GLU A 284 19.25 -5.74 9.77
CA GLU A 284 20.66 -5.99 10.04
C GLU A 284 20.93 -7.47 9.69
N GLU A 285 21.15 -7.75 8.41
CA GLU A 285 21.89 -8.94 8.03
C GLU A 285 23.31 -8.73 8.57
N GLU A 286 23.67 -9.50 9.61
CA GLU A 286 25.05 -9.67 10.06
C GLU A 286 25.88 -10.09 8.84
N LEU A 287 26.56 -9.12 8.21
CA LEU A 287 27.58 -9.44 7.23
C LEU A 287 28.72 -10.13 7.99
N PRO A 288 29.26 -11.24 7.46
CA PRO A 288 30.39 -11.90 8.10
C PRO A 288 31.54 -10.92 8.22
N ASP A 289 32.06 -10.81 9.43
CA ASP A 289 33.27 -10.07 9.76
C ASP A 289 34.37 -10.52 8.79
N SER A 290 34.79 -9.62 7.89
CA SER A 290 35.88 -9.88 6.95
C SER A 290 37.20 -9.81 7.71
N GLY A 291 37.41 -10.79 8.59
CA GLY A 291 38.69 -11.11 9.19
C GLY A 291 39.54 -11.76 8.11
N ASN A 292 40.56 -11.04 7.68
CA ASN A 292 41.69 -11.60 6.96
C ASN A 292 42.37 -12.64 7.85
N GLU A 293 42.25 -13.91 7.54
CA GLU A 293 43.24 -14.91 7.92
C GLU A 293 43.60 -15.70 6.66
N ASP A 294 44.84 -15.46 6.22
CA ASP A 294 45.57 -16.28 5.27
C ASP A 294 45.77 -17.66 5.92
N ASP A 295 45.06 -18.68 5.46
CA ASP A 295 45.35 -20.07 5.82
C ASP A 295 45.76 -20.87 4.59
N GLU A 296 46.94 -21.44 4.74
CA GLU A 296 47.72 -22.19 3.77
C GLU A 296 46.98 -23.46 3.33
N VAL A 297 47.05 -23.74 2.03
CA VAL A 297 46.58 -24.98 1.44
C VAL A 297 47.64 -26.05 1.73
N GLU A 298 47.36 -26.94 2.68
CA GLU A 298 48.04 -28.23 2.78
C GLU A 298 47.10 -29.34 2.28
N ASP A 299 47.50 -29.95 1.17
CA ASP A 299 47.00 -31.22 0.66
C ASP A 299 47.38 -32.34 1.63
N GLU A 300 46.41 -33.10 2.16
CA GLU A 300 46.66 -34.49 2.58
C GLU A 300 45.46 -35.40 2.32
N ASP A 301 45.76 -36.50 1.63
CA ASP A 301 44.92 -37.64 1.33
C ASP A 301 44.48 -38.41 2.60
N ALA A 302 43.28 -39.02 2.55
CA ALA A 302 43.02 -40.44 2.85
C ALA A 302 41.63 -40.72 3.48
N PHE A 303 40.94 -41.69 2.87
CA PHE A 303 40.05 -42.71 3.43
C PHE A 303 39.65 -42.62 4.93
N ASP A 304 38.34 -42.66 5.22
CA ASP A 304 37.78 -43.76 6.05
C ASP A 304 36.24 -43.85 5.95
N ASP A 305 35.78 -45.09 5.81
CA ASP A 305 34.40 -45.54 5.68
C ASP A 305 33.76 -45.64 7.09
N GLY A 306 32.91 -44.67 7.44
CA GLY A 306 32.39 -44.52 8.80
C GLY A 306 30.87 -44.47 8.90
N ALA A 307 30.22 -45.60 8.69
CA ALA A 307 28.77 -45.78 8.88
C ALA A 307 28.24 -45.21 10.23
N ARG A 308 27.17 -44.40 10.17
CA ARG A 308 26.30 -44.13 11.33
C ARG A 308 24.80 -44.05 10.96
N PRO A 309 23.91 -44.41 11.91
CA PRO A 309 22.64 -45.03 11.62
C PRO A 309 21.48 -44.05 11.44
N ARG A 310 20.56 -44.42 10.54
CA ARG A 310 19.29 -43.74 10.28
C ARG A 310 18.40 -43.74 11.53
N ARG A 311 18.10 -42.55 12.05
CA ARG A 311 17.00 -42.31 13.00
C ARG A 311 15.67 -42.49 12.26
N ARG A 312 14.87 -43.47 12.72
CA ARG A 312 13.46 -43.64 12.38
C ARG A 312 12.67 -42.44 12.94
N VAL A 313 11.94 -41.75 12.08
CA VAL A 313 10.77 -40.97 12.49
C VAL A 313 9.57 -41.58 11.77
N ALA A 314 8.59 -41.97 12.57
CA ALA A 314 7.36 -42.61 12.16
C ALA A 314 6.31 -41.59 11.72
N ASN A 315 5.39 -42.08 10.89
CA ASN A 315 4.03 -41.61 10.65
C ASN A 315 3.85 -40.38 9.74
N ALA A 316 3.63 -40.68 8.45
CA ALA A 316 2.77 -39.89 7.56
C ALA A 316 1.69 -40.82 6.96
N PRO A 317 0.43 -40.35 6.82
CA PRO A 317 -0.71 -41.19 6.43
C PRO A 317 -0.76 -41.47 4.93
N ALA A 318 -1.41 -42.59 4.62
CA ALA A 318 -1.62 -43.18 3.31
C ALA A 318 -2.28 -42.24 2.30
N TYR A 319 -1.70 -42.20 1.10
CA TYR A 319 -2.33 -41.67 -0.11
C TYR A 319 -2.82 -42.85 -0.95
N MET A 320 -4.03 -42.68 -1.48
CA MET A 320 -4.75 -43.64 -2.32
C MET A 320 -3.93 -44.05 -3.54
N GLU A 321 -3.96 -45.36 -3.79
CA GLU A 321 -3.65 -45.98 -5.07
C GLU A 321 -4.49 -45.33 -6.18
N VAL A 322 -3.82 -44.87 -7.24
CA VAL A 322 -4.45 -44.61 -8.53
C VAL A 322 -3.74 -45.51 -9.55
N ASP A 323 -4.56 -46.28 -10.24
CA ASP A 323 -4.23 -47.32 -11.19
C ASP A 323 -3.15 -46.94 -12.21
N GLY A 324 -2.27 -47.91 -12.45
CA GLY A 324 -1.30 -47.89 -13.52
C GLY A 324 -1.95 -47.91 -14.90
N ARG A 325 -1.38 -47.11 -15.79
CA ARG A 325 -1.33 -47.43 -17.21
C ARG A 325 0.13 -47.45 -17.62
N GLU A 326 0.53 -48.63 -18.06
CA GLU A 326 1.74 -48.90 -18.84
C GLU A 326 1.75 -47.95 -20.05
N LEU A 327 2.85 -47.22 -20.21
CA LEU A 327 3.23 -46.63 -21.48
C LEU A 327 4.56 -47.25 -21.86
N ASP A 328 4.51 -48.01 -22.94
CA ASP A 328 5.60 -48.70 -23.57
C ASP A 328 6.70 -47.71 -23.97
N GLU A 329 7.92 -48.00 -23.50
CA GLU A 329 9.17 -47.70 -24.20
C GLU A 329 9.05 -48.37 -25.59
N ASP A 330 9.25 -47.63 -26.69
CA ASP A 330 10.42 -47.77 -27.56
C ASP A 330 10.30 -46.74 -28.70
N GLY A 331 11.36 -45.97 -28.96
CA GLY A 331 11.38 -45.01 -30.07
C GLY A 331 12.62 -44.13 -30.07
N GLU A 332 13.79 -44.75 -30.27
CA GLU A 332 15.01 -44.06 -30.69
C GLU A 332 14.81 -43.55 -32.11
N ASP A 333 14.53 -42.26 -32.27
CA ASP A 333 14.65 -41.55 -33.55
C ASP A 333 15.89 -40.64 -33.47
N ASP A 334 16.97 -41.11 -34.09
CA ASP A 334 18.15 -40.34 -34.45
C ASP A 334 17.74 -39.22 -35.42
N ALA A 335 17.56 -38.01 -34.88
CA ALA A 335 17.43 -36.80 -35.69
C ALA A 335 18.82 -36.19 -35.92
N ASP A 336 19.33 -36.39 -37.13
CA ASP A 336 20.48 -35.67 -37.66
C ASP A 336 20.23 -34.16 -37.56
N TYR A 337 20.99 -33.49 -36.69
CA TYR A 337 21.06 -32.03 -36.65
C TYR A 337 21.86 -31.57 -37.88
N GLU A 338 21.16 -31.24 -38.96
CA GLU A 338 21.74 -30.44 -40.03
C GLU A 338 22.07 -29.04 -39.49
N GLU A 339 23.34 -28.68 -39.58
CA GLU A 339 23.93 -27.40 -39.20
C GLU A 339 23.34 -26.32 -40.13
N GLU A 340 22.27 -25.64 -39.70
CA GLU A 340 21.69 -24.51 -40.43
C GLU A 340 22.72 -23.38 -40.50
N GLU A 341 23.13 -23.03 -41.73
CA GLU A 341 23.96 -21.86 -42.04
C GLU A 341 23.37 -20.61 -41.35
N GLU A 342 24.19 -19.96 -40.50
CA GLU A 342 23.91 -18.63 -39.93
C GLU A 342 23.63 -17.65 -41.07
N ALA A 343 22.35 -17.44 -41.37
CA ALA A 343 21.91 -16.32 -42.19
C ALA A 343 22.28 -15.03 -41.45
N ASP A 344 23.10 -14.19 -42.08
CA ASP A 344 23.41 -12.83 -41.64
C ASP A 344 22.10 -12.07 -41.36
N TYR A 345 21.73 -12.00 -40.07
CA TYR A 345 20.60 -11.21 -39.60
C TYR A 345 20.97 -9.72 -39.76
N GLU A 346 20.58 -9.11 -40.87
CA GLU A 346 20.53 -7.64 -40.96
C GLU A 346 19.51 -7.14 -39.93
N GLU A 347 20.00 -6.56 -38.83
CA GLU A 347 19.18 -5.93 -37.80
C GLU A 347 18.17 -4.97 -38.45
N PRO A 348 16.85 -5.18 -38.27
CA PRO A 348 15.87 -4.31 -38.87
C PRO A 348 16.03 -2.90 -38.28
N ASN A 349 16.28 -1.91 -39.14
CA ASN A 349 16.31 -0.47 -38.87
C ASN A 349 15.05 0.10 -38.18
N GLY A 350 14.07 -0.74 -37.79
CA GLY A 350 12.85 -0.38 -37.09
C GLY A 350 13.03 -0.08 -35.59
N TRP A 351 14.00 -0.67 -34.89
CA TRP A 351 14.16 -0.45 -33.44
C TRP A 351 14.47 1.01 -33.11
N ARG A 352 15.35 1.66 -33.87
CA ARG A 352 15.68 3.09 -33.70
C ARG A 352 14.48 4.01 -33.93
N ALA A 353 13.55 3.63 -34.82
CA ALA A 353 12.32 4.39 -35.05
C ALA A 353 11.33 4.22 -33.88
N VAL A 354 11.27 3.05 -33.27
CA VAL A 354 10.49 2.79 -32.05
C VAL A 354 11.08 3.56 -30.87
N GLU A 355 12.38 3.49 -30.67
CA GLU A 355 13.11 4.21 -29.63
C GLU A 355 12.93 5.74 -29.76
N ALA A 356 13.04 6.28 -30.98
CA ALA A 356 12.78 7.70 -31.23
C ALA A 356 11.34 8.11 -30.90
N ARG A 357 10.35 7.24 -31.19
CA ARG A 357 8.93 7.50 -30.87
C ARG A 357 8.67 7.42 -29.36
N ILE A 358 9.35 6.53 -28.65
CA ILE A 358 9.30 6.44 -27.17
C ILE A 358 9.90 7.71 -26.56
N ASN A 359 11.09 8.12 -27.00
CA ASN A 359 11.75 9.33 -26.49
C ASN A 359 10.92 10.59 -26.78
N GLN A 360 10.32 10.70 -27.97
CA GLN A 360 9.43 11.82 -28.29
C GLN A 360 8.19 11.86 -27.39
N ARG A 361 7.59 10.70 -27.08
CA ARG A 361 6.48 10.62 -26.12
C ARG A 361 6.91 10.97 -24.70
N TYR A 362 8.09 10.53 -24.29
CA TYR A 362 8.66 10.86 -22.99
C TYR A 362 8.91 12.37 -22.85
N ASP A 363 9.46 13.02 -23.87
CA ASP A 363 9.68 14.48 -23.88
C ASP A 363 8.36 15.26 -23.86
N ALA A 364 7.34 14.78 -24.56
CA ALA A 364 6.01 15.38 -24.52
C ALA A 364 5.37 15.25 -23.13
N TRP A 365 5.37 14.03 -22.57
CA TRP A 365 4.88 13.76 -21.22
C TRP A 365 5.65 14.55 -20.15
N SER A 366 6.98 14.62 -20.25
CA SER A 366 7.84 15.39 -19.34
C SER A 366 7.51 16.88 -19.37
N ASN A 367 7.25 17.44 -20.57
CA ASN A 367 6.80 18.81 -20.69
C ASN A 367 5.40 19.04 -20.12
N GLU A 368 4.44 18.14 -20.39
CA GLU A 368 3.09 18.22 -19.81
C GLU A 368 3.13 18.10 -18.29
N ASN A 369 3.93 17.19 -17.74
CA ASN A 369 4.11 17.02 -16.32
C ASN A 369 4.79 18.24 -15.68
N ARG A 370 5.76 18.86 -16.36
CA ARG A 370 6.35 20.14 -15.92
C ARG A 370 5.30 21.24 -15.83
N VAL A 371 4.43 21.37 -16.84
CA VAL A 371 3.33 22.35 -16.83
C VAL A 371 2.36 22.05 -15.68
N PHE A 372 2.00 20.78 -15.48
CA PHE A 372 1.14 20.36 -14.37
C PHE A 372 1.76 20.69 -13.00
N GLN A 373 3.06 20.43 -12.82
CA GLN A 373 3.79 20.77 -11.60
C GLN A 373 3.86 22.28 -11.36
N GLU A 374 4.07 23.08 -12.41
CA GLU A 374 4.04 24.55 -12.32
C GLU A 374 2.63 25.06 -11.95
N GLU A 375 1.57 24.48 -12.52
CA GLU A 375 0.18 24.80 -12.15
C GLU A 375 -0.13 24.40 -10.70
N ALA A 376 0.26 23.20 -10.28
CA ALA A 376 0.08 22.72 -8.91
C ALA A 376 0.80 23.63 -7.90
N ARG A 377 2.04 24.02 -8.22
CA ARG A 377 2.82 24.98 -7.42
C ARG A 377 2.13 26.34 -7.34
N SER A 378 1.64 26.86 -8.48
CA SER A 378 0.91 28.12 -8.55
C SER A 378 -0.37 28.09 -7.69
N ARG A 379 -1.15 27.00 -7.76
CA ARG A 379 -2.34 26.80 -6.91
C ARG A 379 -1.98 26.73 -5.42
N HIS A 380 -0.87 26.08 -5.08
CA HIS A 380 -0.40 26.00 -3.69
C HIS A 380 0.04 27.37 -3.15
N GLU A 381 0.78 28.15 -3.94
CA GLU A 381 1.17 29.52 -3.59
C GLU A 381 -0.05 30.43 -3.44
N GLU A 382 -1.07 30.30 -4.31
CA GLU A 382 -2.32 31.04 -4.17
C GLU A 382 -3.08 30.63 -2.89
N PHE A 383 -3.10 29.35 -2.55
CA PHE A 383 -3.69 28.85 -1.32
C PHE A 383 -3.03 29.48 -0.08
N ILE A 384 -1.69 29.44 0.00
CA ILE A 384 -0.93 30.07 1.10
C ILE A 384 -1.24 31.57 1.19
N ARG A 385 -1.32 32.26 0.04
CA ARG A 385 -1.67 33.68 0.00
C ARG A 385 -3.06 33.95 0.57
N ARG A 386 -4.06 33.15 0.18
CA ARG A 386 -5.45 33.28 0.68
C ARG A 386 -5.55 33.01 2.17
N ASP A 387 -4.81 32.03 2.68
CA ASP A 387 -4.78 31.74 4.11
C ASP A 387 -4.17 32.90 4.92
N ASN A 388 -3.03 33.43 4.47
CA ASN A 388 -2.41 34.62 5.07
C ASN A 388 -3.35 35.85 5.04
N GLU A 389 -4.07 36.08 3.94
CA GLU A 389 -5.07 37.15 3.84
C GLU A 389 -6.23 36.92 4.83
N ALA A 390 -6.68 35.68 5.01
CA ALA A 390 -7.72 35.35 5.99
C ALA A 390 -7.25 35.58 7.43
N GLN A 391 -6.03 35.19 7.76
CA GLN A 391 -5.42 35.43 9.07
C GLN A 391 -5.26 36.93 9.36
N ASN A 392 -4.84 37.73 8.37
CA ASN A 392 -4.71 39.17 8.52
C ASN A 392 -6.07 39.86 8.73
N ARG A 393 -7.11 39.47 7.98
CA ARG A 393 -8.48 39.98 8.20
C ARG A 393 -9.00 39.66 9.59
N HIS A 394 -8.69 38.45 10.10
CA HIS A 394 -9.07 38.06 11.45
C HIS A 394 -8.35 38.91 12.52
N ALA A 395 -7.06 39.19 12.33
CA ALA A 395 -6.30 40.08 13.20
C ALA A 395 -6.86 41.52 13.21
N GLU A 396 -7.21 42.07 12.04
CA GLU A 396 -7.84 43.40 11.93
C GLU A 396 -9.20 43.45 12.61
N TYR A 397 -10.02 42.39 12.49
CA TYR A 397 -11.30 42.31 13.18
C TYR A 397 -11.15 42.31 14.71
N ILE A 398 -10.15 41.60 15.24
CA ILE A 398 -9.83 41.60 16.68
C ILE A 398 -9.41 42.99 17.14
N VAL A 399 -8.53 43.67 16.40
CA VAL A 399 -8.08 45.04 16.73
C VAL A 399 -9.25 46.03 16.64
N GLY A 400 -10.13 45.89 15.65
CA GLY A 400 -11.34 46.70 15.48
C GLY A 400 -12.32 46.55 16.65
N MET A 401 -12.48 45.35 17.22
CA MET A 401 -13.31 45.14 18.41
C MET A 401 -12.68 45.67 19.71
N MET A 402 -11.37 45.96 19.72
CA MET A 402 -10.65 46.51 20.88
C MET A 402 -10.67 48.05 20.95
N THR A 403 -11.37 48.74 20.06
CA THR A 403 -11.59 50.19 20.10
C THR A 403 -13.04 50.51 19.77
N PRO A 404 -13.82 51.36 20.51
CA PRO A 404 -13.39 52.43 21.43
C PRO A 404 -14.12 52.48 22.80
N GLY A 405 -13.49 53.11 23.81
CA GLY A 405 -14.24 53.78 24.89
C GLY A 405 -14.05 53.31 26.33
N PHE A 406 -13.32 52.22 26.61
CA PHE A 406 -13.04 51.84 27.99
C PHE A 406 -11.54 51.86 28.28
N GLY A 407 -11.14 52.90 29.01
CA GLY A 407 -9.80 53.02 29.57
C GLY A 407 -9.52 51.88 30.54
N LYS A 408 -8.76 50.88 30.09
CA LYS A 408 -7.89 50.04 30.91
C LYS A 408 -6.87 49.39 29.98
N ARG A 409 -5.62 49.83 30.11
CA ARG A 409 -4.46 49.33 29.36
C ARG A 409 -4.21 47.87 29.75
N CYS A 410 -4.55 46.93 28.88
CA CYS A 410 -3.97 45.59 28.92
C CYS A 410 -2.98 45.50 27.77
N ILE A 411 -1.69 45.53 28.10
CA ILE A 411 -0.59 45.29 27.15
C ILE A 411 -0.45 43.78 27.05
N PHE A 412 -0.89 43.19 25.94
CA PHE A 412 -0.53 41.82 25.59
C PHE A 412 0.70 41.87 24.68
N VAL A 413 1.83 41.43 25.21
CA VAL A 413 3.05 41.19 24.44
C VAL A 413 2.92 39.82 23.79
N ALA A 414 2.61 39.77 22.50
CA ALA A 414 2.73 38.55 21.72
C ALA A 414 4.17 38.44 21.20
N THR A 415 4.98 37.63 21.86
CA THR A 415 6.28 37.18 21.31
C THR A 415 6.02 36.05 20.32
N ARG A 416 6.36 36.28 19.04
CA ARG A 416 6.49 35.24 18.02
C ARG A 416 7.80 34.47 18.27
N ASN A 417 7.71 33.14 18.38
CA ASN A 417 8.82 32.23 18.11
C ASN A 417 8.70 31.72 16.68
#